data_AF-A0A8H4TCU1-F1
#
_entry.id   AF-A0A8H4TCU1-F1
#
_cell.length_a   1.000
_cell.length_b   1.000
_cell.length_c   1.000
_cell.angle_alpha   90.00
_cell.angle_beta   90.00
_cell.angle_gamma   90.00
#
_symmetry.space_group_name_H-M   'P 1'
#
loop_
_entity.id
_entity.type
_entity.pdbx_description
1 polymer ?
#
loop_
_entity_poly.entity_id
_entity_poly.type
_entity_poly.pdbx_seq_one_letter_code
_entity_poly.pdbx_strand_id
1 'polypeptide(L)'
;MSAVVPPNPLPPDENVGPILQAVSGTCLALVVTTTSVRIWVRSALRSLGWDDYTIVAVTLVGVARFGIQAAQVSIGNGRHRWYIDDEDYIRNNMLGWVAQILLFASICLLKISILLLLLRIKDSQPVKYSAWAIMAGLIITNFGCIIILLAECKPTSAYWTGVGKCWNPRIRIYYIYATIGIYVSSPRRIKY
;
A
#
# COMPACT_ATOMS: atom_id res chain seq x y z
N MET A 1 21.15 -16.27 -6.32
CA MET A 1 19.90 -17.04 -6.47
C MET A 1 20.26 -18.42 -6.97
N SER A 2 19.82 -19.49 -6.31
CA SER A 2 19.89 -20.84 -6.90
C SER A 2 19.25 -20.77 -8.29
N ALA A 3 19.88 -21.35 -9.32
CA ALA A 3 19.30 -21.42 -10.65
C ALA A 3 17.93 -22.10 -10.51
N VAL A 4 16.86 -21.33 -10.69
CA VAL A 4 15.51 -21.87 -10.58
C VAL A 4 15.34 -22.74 -11.82
N VAL A 5 15.26 -24.06 -11.62
CA VAL A 5 15.09 -25.01 -12.72
C VAL A 5 13.61 -24.98 -13.13
N PRO A 6 13.29 -24.83 -14.43
CA PRO A 6 11.91 -24.85 -14.89
C PRO A 6 11.26 -26.20 -14.56
N PRO A 7 10.01 -26.21 -14.06
CA PRO A 7 9.26 -27.45 -13.90
C PRO A 7 9.01 -28.09 -15.27
N ASN A 8 8.99 -29.42 -15.31
CA ASN A 8 8.72 -30.19 -16.52
C ASN A 8 7.54 -31.16 -16.26
N PRO A 9 6.37 -30.98 -16.91
CA PRO A 9 6.06 -30.00 -17.95
C PRO A 9 5.93 -28.56 -17.41
N LEU A 10 6.10 -27.58 -18.31
CA LEU A 10 5.85 -26.17 -17.98
C LEU A 10 4.36 -25.97 -17.61
N PRO A 11 4.07 -25.08 -16.64
CA PRO A 11 2.70 -24.72 -16.33
C PRO A 11 2.02 -24.06 -17.53
N PRO A 12 0.68 -24.14 -17.66
CA PRO A 12 -0.04 -23.42 -18.71
C PRO A 12 0.28 -21.93 -18.67
N ASP A 13 0.39 -21.31 -19.84
CA ASP A 13 0.67 -19.88 -20.00
C ASP A 13 -0.58 -19.05 -19.71
N GLU A 14 -0.97 -19.02 -18.43
CA GLU A 14 -2.08 -18.22 -17.94
C GLU A 14 -1.61 -16.81 -17.59
N ASN A 15 -2.32 -15.81 -18.09
CA ASN A 15 -2.07 -14.40 -17.80
C ASN A 15 -3.20 -13.81 -16.95
N VAL A 16 -2.93 -13.60 -15.65
CA VAL A 16 -3.89 -12.97 -14.73
C VAL A 16 -3.75 -11.44 -14.67
N GLY A 17 -2.80 -10.86 -15.41
CA GLY A 17 -2.53 -9.42 -15.44
C GLY A 17 -3.75 -8.56 -15.79
N PRO A 18 -4.53 -8.88 -16.84
CA PRO A 18 -5.74 -8.13 -17.20
C PRO A 18 -6.81 -8.15 -16.10
N ILE A 19 -6.98 -9.28 -15.41
CA ILE A 19 -7.93 -9.41 -14.29
C ILE A 19 -7.49 -8.50 -13.15
N LEU A 20 -6.19 -8.49 -12.82
CA LEU A 20 -5.63 -7.62 -11.79
C LEU A 20 -5.85 -6.13 -12.10
N GLN A 21 -5.65 -5.72 -13.36
CA GLN A 21 -5.92 -4.35 -13.80
C GLN A 21 -7.40 -4.01 -13.74
N ALA A 22 -8.29 -4.90 -14.19
CA ALA A 22 -9.73 -4.65 -14.21
C ALA A 22 -10.28 -4.45 -12.80
N VAL A 23 -9.90 -5.32 -11.85
CA VAL A 23 -10.32 -5.20 -10.44
C VAL A 23 -9.77 -3.92 -9.83
N SER A 24 -8.47 -3.67 -9.98
CA SER A 24 -7.83 -2.49 -9.39
C SER A 24 -8.37 -1.18 -9.99
N GLY A 25 -8.64 -1.17 -11.30
CA GLY A 25 -9.22 -0.03 -12.01
C GLY A 25 -10.66 0.26 -11.57
N THR A 26 -11.47 -0.79 -11.36
CA THR A 26 -12.83 -0.65 -10.84
C THR A 26 -12.82 -0.05 -9.43
N CYS A 27 -11.95 -0.56 -8.54
CA CYS A 27 -11.79 0.00 -7.21
C CYS A 27 -11.31 1.46 -7.26
N LEU A 28 -10.36 1.79 -8.15
CA LEU A 28 -9.87 3.15 -8.32
C LEU A 28 -10.98 4.10 -8.80
N ALA A 29 -11.79 3.68 -9.76
CA ALA A 29 -12.92 4.45 -10.25
C ALA A 29 -13.92 4.77 -9.12
N LEU A 30 -14.21 3.79 -8.25
CA LEU A 30 -15.05 3.99 -7.06
C LEU A 30 -14.42 4.99 -6.09
N VAL A 31 -13.12 4.89 -5.83
CA VAL A 31 -12.40 5.84 -4.96
C VAL A 31 -12.44 7.26 -5.54
N VAL A 32 -12.13 7.43 -6.82
CA VAL A 32 -12.16 8.75 -7.48
C VAL A 32 -13.57 9.34 -7.43
N THR A 33 -14.60 8.54 -7.72
CA THR A 33 -16.00 9.00 -7.69
C THR A 33 -16.41 9.43 -6.29
N THR A 34 -16.16 8.60 -5.27
CA THR A 34 -16.52 8.90 -3.88
C THR A 34 -15.74 10.10 -3.33
N THR A 35 -14.45 10.22 -3.63
CA THR A 35 -13.64 11.39 -3.26
C THR A 35 -14.13 12.66 -3.94
N SER A 36 -14.51 12.60 -5.23
CA SER A 36 -15.02 13.75 -5.97
C SER A 36 -16.36 14.24 -5.40
N VAL A 37 -17.28 13.32 -5.13
CA VAL A 37 -18.57 13.65 -4.48
C VAL A 37 -18.34 14.25 -3.10
N ARG A 38 -17.43 13.69 -2.30
CA ARG A 38 -17.07 14.22 -0.98
C ARG A 38 -16.56 15.66 -1.08
N ILE A 39 -15.62 15.94 -1.97
CA ILE A 39 -15.06 17.29 -2.15
C ILE A 39 -16.13 18.25 -2.64
N TRP A 40 -16.97 17.83 -3.59
CA TRP A 40 -18.08 18.64 -4.09
C TRP A 40 -19.02 19.08 -2.97
N VAL A 41 -19.54 18.12 -2.19
CA VAL A 41 -20.46 18.40 -1.09
C VAL A 41 -19.81 19.28 -0.04
N ARG A 42 -18.55 19.01 0.33
CA ARG A 42 -17.86 19.80 1.37
C ARG A 42 -17.45 21.18 0.91
N SER A 43 -17.10 21.35 -0.36
CA SER A 43 -16.85 22.66 -0.96
C SER A 43 -18.14 23.48 -1.02
N ALA A 44 -19.25 22.87 -1.44
CA ALA A 44 -20.57 23.52 -1.44
C ALA A 44 -20.99 23.98 -0.03
N LEU A 45 -20.70 23.17 1.00
CA LEU A 45 -20.95 23.52 2.40
C LEU A 45 -19.87 24.43 3.02
N ARG A 46 -18.88 24.90 2.26
CA ARG A 46 -17.71 25.69 2.72
C ARG A 46 -17.03 25.09 3.97
N SER A 47 -17.00 23.76 4.02
CA SER A 47 -16.56 22.97 5.17
C SER A 47 -15.31 22.13 4.84
N LEU A 48 -14.43 22.65 3.98
CA LEU A 48 -13.16 22.00 3.65
C LEU A 48 -12.26 21.96 4.88
N GLY A 49 -11.66 20.81 5.14
CA GLY A 49 -10.68 20.64 6.23
C GLY A 49 -9.45 19.86 5.79
N TRP A 50 -8.49 19.71 6.70
CA TRP A 50 -7.25 18.93 6.48
C TRP A 50 -7.50 17.48 6.05
N ASP A 51 -8.59 16.89 6.52
CA ASP A 51 -9.08 15.58 6.11
C ASP A 51 -9.39 15.50 4.60
N ASP A 52 -9.92 16.57 4.00
CA ASP A 52 -10.24 16.59 2.56
C ASP A 52 -8.97 16.71 1.68
N TYR A 53 -7.96 17.45 2.14
CA TYR A 53 -6.66 17.50 1.46
C TYR A 53 -5.92 16.16 1.55
N THR A 54 -5.99 15.50 2.70
CA THR A 54 -5.33 14.19 2.89
C THR A 54 -5.99 13.10 2.06
N ILE A 55 -7.33 13.06 1.92
CA ILE A 55 -7.97 12.09 1.04
C ILE A 55 -7.66 12.33 -0.45
N VAL A 56 -7.55 13.60 -0.89
CA VAL A 56 -7.09 13.92 -2.25
C VAL A 56 -5.68 13.39 -2.49
N ALA A 57 -4.76 13.63 -1.55
CA ALA A 57 -3.40 13.14 -1.64
C ALA A 57 -3.36 11.60 -1.73
N VAL A 58 -4.18 10.90 -0.94
CA VAL A 58 -4.31 9.44 -1.02
C VAL A 58 -4.79 8.99 -2.40
N THR A 59 -5.81 9.65 -2.94
CA THR A 59 -6.34 9.32 -4.28
C THR A 59 -5.28 9.52 -5.36
N LEU A 60 -4.50 10.60 -5.31
CA LEU A 60 -3.39 10.84 -6.25
C LEU A 60 -2.31 9.75 -6.17
N VAL A 61 -1.92 9.34 -4.96
CA VAL A 61 -0.98 8.22 -4.77
C VAL A 61 -1.57 6.91 -5.29
N GLY A 62 -2.87 6.68 -5.12
CA GLY A 62 -3.60 5.53 -5.66
C GLY A 62 -3.56 5.49 -7.19
N VAL A 63 -3.79 6.63 -7.85
CA VAL A 63 -3.69 6.76 -9.32
C VAL A 63 -2.26 6.48 -9.79
N ALA A 64 -1.25 7.07 -9.14
CA ALA A 64 0.15 6.83 -9.48
C ALA A 64 0.51 5.34 -9.36
N ARG A 65 0.06 4.68 -8.30
CA ARG A 65 0.29 3.24 -8.11
C ARG A 65 -0.42 2.39 -9.16
N PHE A 66 -1.64 2.76 -9.56
CA PHE A 66 -2.35 2.09 -10.65
C PHE A 66 -1.58 2.23 -11.98
N GLY A 67 -0.98 3.39 -12.25
CA GLY A 67 -0.10 3.59 -13.39
C GLY A 67 1.12 2.66 -13.37
N ILE A 68 1.75 2.49 -12.21
CA ILE A 68 2.86 1.53 -12.04
C ILE A 68 2.37 0.09 -12.30
N GLN A 69 1.22 -0.29 -11.74
CA GLN A 69 0.63 -1.61 -11.99
C GLN A 69 0.32 -1.83 -13.47
N ALA A 70 -0.15 -0.80 -14.17
CA ALA A 70 -0.39 -0.87 -15.60
C ALA A 70 0.91 -1.16 -16.38
N ALA A 71 2.00 -0.46 -16.03
CA ALA A 71 3.32 -0.71 -16.60
C ALA A 71 3.83 -2.13 -16.27
N GLN A 72 3.65 -2.62 -15.06
CA GLN A 72 4.04 -3.98 -14.69
C GLN A 72 3.35 -5.04 -15.56
N VAL A 73 2.03 -4.93 -15.75
CA VAL A 73 1.27 -5.87 -16.58
C VAL A 73 1.66 -5.81 -18.04
N SER A 74 2.05 -4.63 -18.55
CA SER A 74 2.60 -4.51 -19.92
C SER A 74 3.93 -5.26 -20.12
N ILE A 75 4.68 -5.47 -19.03
CA ILE A 75 5.97 -6.18 -19.00
C ILE A 75 5.76 -7.66 -18.58
N GLY A 76 4.54 -8.18 -18.70
CA GLY A 76 4.22 -9.60 -18.44
C GLY A 76 3.92 -9.94 -16.97
N ASN A 77 3.78 -8.95 -16.08
CA ASN A 77 3.34 -9.21 -14.71
C ASN A 77 1.95 -9.86 -14.68
N GLY A 78 1.85 -11.04 -14.07
CA GLY A 78 0.64 -11.88 -14.09
C GLY A 78 0.79 -13.15 -14.91
N ARG A 79 1.90 -13.35 -15.63
CA ARG A 79 2.30 -14.63 -16.20
C ARG A 79 3.27 -15.35 -15.25
N HIS A 80 3.42 -16.67 -15.44
CA HIS A 80 4.46 -17.41 -14.74
C HIS A 80 5.85 -16.86 -15.09
N ARG A 81 6.78 -16.85 -14.12
CA ARG A 81 8.15 -16.31 -14.31
C ARG A 81 8.86 -16.89 -15.54
N TRP A 82 8.58 -18.14 -15.89
CA TRP A 82 9.19 -18.85 -17.02
C TRP A 82 8.89 -18.23 -18.39
N TYR A 83 7.83 -17.42 -18.50
CA TYR A 83 7.41 -16.77 -19.74
C TYR A 83 7.82 -15.30 -19.83
N ILE A 84 8.62 -14.82 -18.88
CA ILE A 84 9.07 -13.43 -18.77
C ILE A 84 10.59 -13.42 -18.91
N ASP A 85 11.10 -12.51 -19.74
CA ASP A 85 12.55 -12.30 -19.88
C ASP A 85 13.16 -11.84 -18.55
N ASP A 86 14.44 -12.16 -18.32
CA ASP A 86 15.09 -11.82 -17.05
C ASP A 86 15.22 -10.30 -16.85
N GLU A 87 15.43 -9.51 -17.90
CA GLU A 87 15.49 -8.04 -17.80
C GLU A 87 14.13 -7.46 -17.40
N ASP A 88 13.07 -7.93 -18.05
CA ASP A 88 11.69 -7.57 -17.79
C ASP A 88 11.24 -7.98 -16.39
N TYR A 89 11.71 -9.14 -15.92
CA TYR A 89 11.46 -9.61 -14.56
C TYR A 89 12.11 -8.72 -13.50
N ILE A 90 13.38 -8.32 -13.71
CA ILE A 90 14.10 -7.39 -12.83
C ILE A 90 13.37 -6.04 -12.80
N ARG A 91 12.96 -5.53 -13.97
CA ARG A 91 12.19 -4.27 -14.07
C ARG A 91 10.85 -4.38 -13.36
N ASN A 92 10.13 -5.49 -13.52
CA ASN A 92 8.87 -5.74 -12.83
C ASN A 92 9.05 -5.73 -11.30
N ASN A 93 10.10 -6.35 -10.78
CA ASN A 93 10.40 -6.34 -9.34
C ASN A 93 10.76 -4.94 -8.83
N MET A 94 11.50 -4.14 -9.61
CA MET A 94 11.80 -2.76 -9.26
C MET A 94 10.52 -1.91 -9.17
N LEU A 95 9.63 -2.05 -10.17
CA LEU A 95 8.32 -1.39 -10.15
C LEU A 95 7.47 -1.85 -8.97
N GLY A 96 7.48 -3.16 -8.66
CA GLY A 96 6.79 -3.73 -7.51
C GLY A 96 7.32 -3.19 -6.18
N TRP A 97 8.64 -3.02 -6.05
CA TRP A 97 9.27 -2.42 -4.89
C TRP A 97 8.82 -0.96 -4.67
N VAL A 98 8.79 -0.15 -5.74
CA VAL A 98 8.27 1.23 -5.66
C VAL A 98 6.78 1.24 -5.32
N ALA A 99 5.99 0.35 -5.94
CA ALA A 99 4.56 0.22 -5.65
C ALA A 99 4.29 -0.17 -4.18
N GLN A 100 5.18 -0.94 -3.55
CA GLN A 100 5.11 -1.32 -2.14
C GLN A 100 5.33 -0.09 -1.22
N ILE A 101 6.27 0.79 -1.56
CA ILE A 101 6.50 2.04 -0.82
C ILE A 101 5.25 2.93 -0.89
N LEU A 102 4.71 3.12 -2.11
CA LEU A 102 3.49 3.91 -2.31
C LEU A 102 2.29 3.30 -1.58
N LEU A 103 2.18 1.98 -1.52
CA LEU A 103 1.15 1.28 -0.74
C LEU A 103 1.22 1.67 0.74
N PHE A 104 2.38 1.54 1.37
CA PHE A 104 2.53 1.85 2.79
C PHE A 104 2.21 3.32 3.08
N ALA A 105 2.74 4.23 2.26
CA ALA A 105 2.43 5.66 2.34
C ALA A 105 0.92 5.94 2.19
N SER A 106 0.27 5.34 1.19
CA SER A 106 -1.18 5.51 0.95
C SER A 106 -2.03 5.01 2.11
N ILE A 107 -1.69 3.85 2.70
CA ILE A 107 -2.41 3.30 3.86
C ILE A 107 -2.27 4.22 5.07
N CYS A 108 -1.07 4.78 5.28
CA CYS A 108 -0.82 5.72 6.37
C CYS A 108 -1.71 6.96 6.23
N LEU A 109 -1.64 7.62 5.08
CA LEU A 109 -2.40 8.84 4.79
C LEU A 109 -3.92 8.59 4.83
N LEU A 110 -4.39 7.44 4.33
CA LEU A 110 -5.80 7.06 4.38
C LEU A 110 -6.31 6.95 5.83
N LYS A 111 -5.56 6.26 6.69
CA LYS A 111 -5.93 6.11 8.10
C LYS A 111 -5.88 7.46 8.83
N ILE A 112 -4.93 8.32 8.50
CA ILE A 112 -4.85 9.69 9.03
C ILE A 112 -6.08 10.50 8.63
N SER A 113 -6.50 10.48 7.36
CA SER A 113 -7.73 11.13 6.89
C SER A 113 -8.94 10.66 7.71
N ILE A 114 -9.12 9.35 7.86
CA ILE A 114 -10.25 8.79 8.63
C ILE A 114 -10.22 9.28 10.10
N LEU A 115 -9.05 9.33 10.74
CA LEU A 115 -8.92 9.83 12.11
C LEU A 115 -9.20 11.32 12.21
N LEU A 116 -8.77 12.13 11.25
CA LEU A 116 -9.08 13.56 11.19
C LEU A 116 -10.59 13.80 11.00
N LEU A 117 -11.24 13.00 10.15
CA LEU A 117 -12.69 13.02 10.01
C LEU A 117 -13.39 12.68 11.33
N LEU A 118 -12.92 11.63 12.03
CA LEU A 118 -13.47 11.21 13.31
C LEU A 118 -13.34 12.31 14.38
N LEU A 119 -12.17 12.95 14.46
CA LEU A 119 -11.90 14.09 15.35
C LEU A 119 -12.83 15.28 15.10
N ARG A 120 -13.28 15.45 13.85
CA ARG A 120 -14.18 16.53 13.47
C ARG A 120 -15.66 16.22 13.77
N ILE A 121 -16.07 14.96 13.66
CA ILE A 121 -17.46 14.53 13.90
C ILE A 121 -17.74 14.32 15.40
N LYS A 122 -16.77 13.77 16.13
CA LYS A 122 -16.94 13.42 17.54
C LYS A 122 -16.36 14.52 18.44
N ASP A 123 -17.21 15.08 19.28
CA ASP A 123 -16.77 16.09 20.27
C ASP A 123 -16.38 15.50 21.64
N SER A 124 -16.28 14.18 21.73
CA SER A 124 -15.92 13.49 22.97
C SER A 124 -14.41 13.53 23.23
N GLN A 125 -14.01 14.12 24.36
CA GLN A 125 -12.60 14.20 24.81
C GLN A 125 -11.86 12.84 24.80
N PRO A 126 -12.40 11.73 25.36
CA PRO A 126 -11.69 10.45 25.31
C PRO A 126 -11.48 9.93 23.88
N VAL A 127 -12.41 10.22 22.96
CA VAL A 127 -12.26 9.88 21.53
C VAL A 127 -11.15 10.69 20.89
N LYS A 128 -11.04 11.98 21.23
CA LYS A 128 -9.98 12.86 20.73
C LYS A 128 -8.59 12.40 21.16
N TYR A 129 -8.39 12.12 22.45
CA TYR A 129 -7.11 11.60 22.95
C TYR A 129 -6.75 10.26 22.32
N SER A 130 -7.73 9.35 22.20
CA SER A 130 -7.50 8.04 21.57
C SER A 130 -7.13 8.16 20.09
N ALA A 131 -7.80 9.04 19.35
CA ALA A 131 -7.52 9.26 17.93
C ALA A 131 -6.12 9.83 17.70
N TRP A 132 -5.67 10.79 18.52
CA TRP A 132 -4.30 11.30 18.47
C TRP A 132 -3.25 10.23 18.81
N ALA A 133 -3.49 9.41 19.84
CA ALA A 133 -2.60 8.30 20.20
C ALA A 133 -2.48 7.27 19.07
N ILE A 134 -3.61 6.89 18.44
CA ILE A 134 -3.62 5.98 17.29
C ILE A 134 -2.89 6.61 16.10
N MET A 135 -3.10 7.90 15.84
CA MET A 135 -2.43 8.60 14.74
C MET A 135 -0.90 8.60 14.90
N ALA A 136 -0.40 8.90 16.10
CA ALA A 136 1.03 8.83 16.40
C ALA A 136 1.58 7.41 16.21
N GLY A 137 0.88 6.40 16.75
CA GLY A 137 1.26 5.00 16.56
C GLY A 137 1.30 4.60 15.08
N LEU A 138 0.36 5.06 14.27
CA LEU A 138 0.29 4.78 12.82
C LEU A 138 1.50 5.32 12.07
N ILE A 139 1.90 6.55 12.37
CA ILE A 139 3.08 7.14 11.75
C ILE A 139 4.32 6.30 12.09
N ILE A 140 4.49 5.95 13.37
CA ILE A 140 5.65 5.18 13.83
C ILE A 140 5.71 3.80 13.16
N THR A 141 4.60 3.06 13.20
CA THR A 141 4.58 1.69 12.67
C THR A 141 4.71 1.65 11.15
N ASN A 142 4.05 2.56 10.44
CA ASN A 142 4.05 2.57 8.99
C ASN A 142 5.42 3.04 8.44
N PHE A 143 6.04 4.03 9.10
CA PHE A 143 7.40 4.42 8.77
C PHE A 143 8.41 3.28 9.05
N GLY A 144 8.19 2.48 10.09
CA GLY A 144 8.95 1.27 10.35
C GLY A 144 8.88 0.25 9.19
N CYS A 145 7.71 0.04 8.58
CA CYS A 145 7.59 -0.81 7.39
C CYS A 145 8.45 -0.31 6.21
N ILE A 146 8.47 1.01 5.98
CA ILE A 146 9.25 1.62 4.91
C ILE A 146 10.75 1.48 5.19
N ILE A 147 11.18 1.71 6.44
CA ILE A 147 12.58 1.54 6.84
C ILE A 147 13.02 0.07 6.65
N ILE A 148 12.21 -0.89 7.09
CA ILE A 148 12.52 -2.32 6.91
C ILE A 148 12.63 -2.65 5.43
N LEU A 149 11.71 -2.17 4.59
CA LEU A 149 11.74 -2.37 3.14
C LEU A 149 12.98 -1.77 2.47
N LEU A 150 13.50 -0.64 2.97
CA LEU A 150 14.73 -0.02 2.47
C LEU A 150 15.99 -0.75 2.97
N ALA A 151 15.95 -1.25 4.20
CA ALA A 151 17.09 -1.87 4.88
C ALA A 151 17.20 -3.39 4.64
N GLU A 152 16.17 -4.03 4.10
CA GLU A 152 16.14 -5.50 3.93
C GLU A 152 17.21 -6.04 3.00
N CYS A 153 17.72 -5.23 2.07
CA CYS A 153 18.73 -5.62 1.09
C CYS A 153 19.91 -4.66 1.07
N LYS A 154 21.12 -5.21 0.98
CA LYS A 154 22.38 -4.47 0.79
C LYS A 154 23.12 -4.98 -0.46
N PRO A 155 23.31 -4.14 -1.50
CA PRO A 155 22.65 -2.84 -1.74
C PRO A 155 21.13 -2.97 -1.94
N THR A 156 20.36 -1.89 -1.85
CA THR A 156 18.89 -1.91 -2.05
C THR A 156 18.50 -2.51 -3.40
N SER A 157 19.34 -2.34 -4.42
CA SER A 157 19.17 -2.94 -5.74
C SER A 157 19.13 -4.47 -5.75
N ALA A 158 19.71 -5.12 -4.74
CA ALA A 158 19.66 -6.57 -4.58
C ALA A 158 18.22 -7.09 -4.41
N TYR A 159 17.26 -6.23 -4.05
CA TYR A 159 15.85 -6.59 -3.99
C TYR A 159 15.31 -7.04 -5.36
N TRP A 160 15.64 -6.31 -6.42
CA TRP A 160 15.12 -6.58 -7.76
C TRP A 160 16.11 -7.33 -8.65
N THR A 161 17.42 -7.13 -8.47
CA THR A 161 18.46 -7.84 -9.25
C THR A 161 18.81 -9.21 -8.66
N GLY A 162 18.55 -9.45 -7.38
CA GLY A 162 18.98 -10.67 -6.69
C GLY A 162 20.49 -10.78 -6.45
N VAL A 163 21.25 -9.73 -6.77
CA VAL A 163 22.71 -9.67 -6.59
C VAL A 163 23.03 -8.86 -5.34
N GLY A 164 23.22 -9.56 -4.22
CA GLY A 164 23.59 -8.96 -2.94
C GLY A 164 23.13 -9.79 -1.76
N LYS A 165 23.13 -9.19 -0.56
CA LYS A 165 22.68 -9.85 0.67
C LYS A 165 21.37 -9.23 1.13
N CYS A 166 20.33 -10.06 1.19
CA CYS A 166 19.03 -9.68 1.73
C CYS A 166 18.71 -10.46 3.00
N TRP A 167 17.94 -9.83 3.89
CA TRP A 167 17.38 -10.48 5.07
C TRP A 167 16.24 -11.42 4.69
N ASN A 168 15.84 -12.27 5.64
CA ASN A 168 14.68 -13.12 5.44
C ASN A 168 13.41 -12.26 5.36
N PRO A 169 12.61 -12.35 4.27
CA PRO A 169 11.40 -11.54 4.11
C PRO A 169 10.35 -11.75 5.21
N ARG A 170 10.47 -12.84 6.00
CA ARG A 170 9.66 -13.09 7.19
C ARG A 170 9.73 -11.97 8.22
N ILE A 171 10.87 -11.27 8.36
CA ILE A 171 11.03 -10.18 9.32
C ILE A 171 10.01 -9.07 9.03
N ARG A 172 9.88 -8.67 7.76
CA ARG A 172 8.89 -7.68 7.32
C ARG A 172 7.47 -8.16 7.55
N ILE A 173 7.19 -9.43 7.26
CA ILE A 173 5.85 -10.03 7.43
C ILE A 173 5.46 -10.04 8.91
N TYR A 174 6.33 -10.50 9.81
CA TYR A 174 6.08 -10.51 11.25
C TYR A 174 5.88 -9.12 11.82
N TYR A 175 6.66 -8.13 11.34
CA TYR A 175 6.46 -6.75 11.73
C TYR A 175 5.05 -6.26 11.36
N ILE A 176 4.60 -6.49 10.12
CA ILE A 176 3.24 -6.12 9.69
C ILE A 176 2.18 -6.80 10.57
N TYR A 177 2.30 -8.10 10.86
CA TYR A 177 1.35 -8.79 11.73
C TYR A 177 1.34 -8.24 13.17
N ALA A 178 2.51 -7.93 13.73
CA ALA A 178 2.61 -7.32 15.05
C ALA A 178 1.90 -5.95 15.09
N THR A 179 2.08 -5.11 14.06
CA THR A 179 1.40 -3.81 13.99
C THR A 179 -0.12 -3.97 13.95
N ILE A 180 -0.64 -4.90 13.15
CA ILE A 180 -2.09 -5.21 13.10
C ILE A 180 -2.57 -5.67 14.48
N GLY A 181 -1.82 -6.57 15.13
CA GLY A 181 -2.13 -7.06 16.47
C GLY A 181 -2.21 -5.94 17.51
N ILE A 182 -1.28 -4.99 17.50
CA ILE A 182 -1.29 -3.81 18.38
C ILE A 182 -2.55 -2.97 18.18
N TYR A 183 -2.98 -2.74 16.94
CA TYR A 183 -4.19 -1.96 16.67
C TYR A 183 -5.47 -2.68 17.06
N VAL A 184 -5.54 -4.01 16.88
CA VAL A 184 -6.71 -4.83 17.26
C VAL A 184 -6.82 -4.99 18.78
N SER A 185 -5.69 -5.18 19.45
CA SER A 185 -5.61 -5.38 20.90
C SER A 185 -5.76 -4.08 21.70
N SER A 186 -5.70 -2.92 21.05
CA SER A 186 -5.96 -1.64 21.70
C SER A 186 -7.35 -1.69 22.36
N PRO A 187 -7.43 -1.70 23.71
CA PRO A 187 -8.65 -2.05 24.40
C PRO A 187 -9.75 -1.06 24.06
N ARG A 188 -10.93 -1.58 23.66
CA ARG A 188 -12.17 -0.82 23.50
C ARG A 188 -12.64 -0.30 24.86
N ARG A 189 -11.96 0.67 25.44
CA ARG A 189 -12.48 1.45 26.57
C ARG A 189 -13.42 2.54 26.04
N ILE A 190 -14.51 2.10 25.42
CA ILE A 190 -15.70 2.94 25.26
C ILE A 190 -16.62 2.52 26.41
N LYS A 191 -16.45 3.15 27.57
CA LYS A 191 -17.49 3.15 28.59
C LYS A 191 -18.54 4.16 28.12
N TYR A 192 -19.76 3.67 27.92
CA TYR A 192 -20.95 4.49 27.71
C TYR A 192 -21.22 5.36 28.94
#